data_AF-A0A7J6URF3-F1
#
_entry.id   AF-A0A7J6URF3-F1
#
_cell.length_a   1.000
_cell.length_b   1.000
_cell.length_c   1.000
_cell.angle_alpha   90.00
_cell.angle_beta   90.00
_cell.angle_gamma   90.00
#
_symmetry.space_group_name_H-M   'P 1'
#
loop_
_entity.id
_entity.type
_entity.pdbx_description
1 polymer ?
#
loop_
_entity_poly.entity_id
_entity_poly.type
_entity_poly.pdbx_seq_one_letter_code
_entity_poly.pdbx_strand_id
1 'polypeptide(L)'
;RRQVRISALPKVVAVLDELTWLGGELINSEYCKTQSILESFRGKDSIDFEEFWRWFAGPPRGTGGVPLRWTAFVRAEARKHYKDARELKAMRIEEKEVAVVGAIRADEDRDELEFNELCAKLLENEEIRRILDEDFILTGIEPAEGEEVVDEVPPRGSHVELLCDLMEKAGFRKDPNRFSGDEIAPELAALGAQQTSASEGAKWTVGCMHQWSLLQRLLVCECEDGVVDAESLKLMMDRKEFSALKRKVSLTKDVHLRSTTDDDTLQESEDVTQENTENGSRDPAPAGPGGPRDRTSSGDRKPSLKELSDRYHINIIRLAWLSEQFGTLLPDGHDDYPDNPQSLSKSAVRGLAEELCPEITDEEFEAKWEIIDADRS
;
A
#
# COMPACT_ATOMS: atom_id res chain seq x y z
N ARG A 1 72.24 7.72 -22.00
CA ARG A 1 71.22 8.23 -22.96
C ARG A 1 70.24 7.10 -23.21
N ARG A 2 68.93 7.33 -23.07
CA ARG A 2 67.93 6.27 -23.32
C ARG A 2 67.86 6.02 -24.83
N GLN A 3 68.20 4.82 -25.28
CA GLN A 3 68.12 4.39 -26.67
C GLN A 3 66.90 3.50 -26.88
N VAL A 4 66.23 3.64 -28.02
CA VAL A 4 65.07 2.85 -28.41
C VAL A 4 65.47 1.97 -29.59
N ARG A 5 65.19 0.66 -29.51
CA ARG A 5 65.41 -0.26 -30.63
C ARG A 5 64.46 0.10 -31.78
N ILE A 6 64.96 0.10 -33.00
CA ILE A 6 64.16 0.48 -34.18
C ILE A 6 62.94 -0.43 -34.36
N SER A 7 63.07 -1.72 -34.03
CA SER A 7 61.95 -2.67 -34.04
C SER A 7 60.83 -2.35 -33.03
N ALA A 8 61.09 -1.50 -32.03
CA ALA A 8 60.09 -1.05 -31.07
C ALA A 8 59.36 0.24 -31.50
N LEU A 9 59.84 0.95 -32.53
CA LEU A 9 59.26 2.22 -32.97
C LEU A 9 57.78 2.14 -33.38
N PRO A 10 57.29 1.07 -34.04
CA PRO A 10 55.86 0.94 -34.31
C PRO A 10 55.00 0.95 -33.03
N LYS A 11 55.48 0.32 -31.95
CA LYS A 11 54.80 0.34 -30.66
C LYS A 11 54.84 1.73 -30.02
N VAL A 12 55.97 2.43 -30.14
CA VAL A 12 56.09 3.82 -29.65
C VAL A 12 55.12 4.75 -30.39
N VAL A 13 55.01 4.62 -31.71
CA VAL A 13 54.03 5.37 -32.52
C VAL A 13 52.60 5.02 -32.10
N ALA A 14 52.30 3.76 -31.82
CA ALA A 14 50.98 3.37 -31.36
C ALA A 14 50.61 3.99 -30.00
N VAL A 15 51.56 3.99 -29.06
CA VAL A 15 51.39 4.66 -27.77
C VAL A 15 51.25 6.17 -27.94
N LEU A 16 52.01 6.80 -28.85
CA LEU A 16 51.87 8.23 -29.14
C LEU A 16 50.50 8.55 -29.73
N ASP A 17 49.99 7.72 -30.64
CA ASP A 17 48.65 7.87 -31.22
C ASP A 17 47.57 7.82 -30.14
N GLU A 18 47.67 6.85 -29.22
CA GLU A 18 46.76 6.70 -28.08
C GLU A 18 46.86 7.89 -27.11
N LEU A 19 48.07 8.27 -26.70
CA LEU A 19 48.31 9.39 -25.79
C LEU A 19 47.85 10.73 -26.36
N THR A 20 47.91 10.88 -27.68
CA THR A 20 47.46 12.08 -28.39
C THR A 20 46.02 11.98 -28.89
N TRP A 21 45.31 10.88 -28.60
CA TRP A 21 43.90 10.69 -28.98
C TRP A 21 43.64 10.74 -30.49
N LEU A 22 44.65 10.40 -31.28
CA LEU A 22 44.59 10.42 -32.74
C LEU A 22 43.76 9.26 -33.33
N GLY A 23 43.37 8.28 -32.52
CA GLY A 23 42.36 7.28 -32.90
C GLY A 23 42.79 6.42 -34.10
N GLY A 24 44.08 6.16 -34.22
CA GLY A 24 44.74 5.46 -35.30
C GLY A 24 45.22 6.36 -36.44
N GLU A 25 44.94 7.66 -36.44
CA GLU A 25 45.33 8.56 -37.54
C GLU A 25 46.86 8.67 -37.70
N LEU A 26 47.65 8.57 -36.63
CA LEU A 26 49.11 8.56 -36.69
C LEU A 26 49.62 7.22 -37.20
N ILE A 27 49.15 6.11 -36.64
CA ILE A 27 49.59 4.74 -37.03
C ILE A 27 49.23 4.45 -38.49
N ASN A 28 48.06 4.89 -38.93
CA ASN A 28 47.56 4.67 -40.29
C ASN A 28 48.13 5.67 -41.30
N SER A 29 48.88 6.69 -40.84
CA SER A 29 49.54 7.61 -41.75
C SER A 29 50.63 6.89 -42.55
N GLU A 30 50.72 7.17 -43.86
CA GLU A 30 51.81 6.68 -44.73
C GLU A 30 53.20 7.00 -44.15
N TYR A 31 53.28 8.10 -43.40
CA TYR A 31 54.49 8.57 -42.74
C TYR A 31 54.97 7.66 -41.60
N CYS A 32 54.05 7.10 -40.82
CA CYS A 32 54.38 6.24 -39.68
C CYS A 32 54.08 4.76 -39.91
N LYS A 33 53.83 4.34 -41.16
CA LYS A 33 53.82 2.92 -41.51
C LYS A 33 55.15 2.28 -41.14
N THR A 34 55.07 1.06 -40.63
CA THR A 34 56.24 0.31 -40.14
C THR A 34 57.37 0.24 -41.20
N GLN A 35 57.01 0.05 -42.47
CA GLN A 35 57.99 0.03 -43.57
C GLN A 35 58.72 1.38 -43.74
N SER A 36 57.99 2.50 -43.74
CA SER A 36 58.56 3.86 -43.85
C SER A 36 59.52 4.19 -42.68
N ILE A 37 59.18 3.74 -41.48
CA ILE A 37 60.02 3.90 -40.27
C ILE A 37 61.32 3.10 -40.42
N LEU A 38 61.22 1.82 -40.79
CA LEU A 38 62.38 0.93 -40.95
C LEU A 38 63.32 1.43 -42.06
N GLU A 39 62.78 1.96 -43.15
CA GLU A 39 63.56 2.53 -44.24
C GLU A 39 64.30 3.81 -43.83
N SER A 40 63.65 4.68 -43.06
CA SER A 40 64.24 5.95 -42.58
C SER A 40 65.46 5.76 -41.68
N PHE A 41 65.56 4.60 -41.02
CA PHE A 41 66.66 4.25 -40.12
C PHE A 41 67.46 3.02 -40.58
N ARG A 42 67.43 2.72 -41.88
CA ARG A 42 68.17 1.58 -42.45
C ARG A 42 69.65 1.63 -42.04
N GLY A 43 70.15 0.53 -41.49
CA GLY A 43 71.54 0.37 -41.05
C GLY A 43 71.82 0.79 -39.61
N LYS A 44 70.79 1.17 -38.84
CA LYS A 44 70.88 1.37 -37.39
C LYS A 44 70.09 0.26 -36.66
N ASP A 45 70.55 -0.13 -35.47
CA ASP A 45 69.81 -1.04 -34.57
C ASP A 45 68.99 -0.30 -33.50
N SER A 46 69.43 0.92 -33.16
CA SER A 46 68.79 1.78 -32.18
C SER A 46 68.95 3.26 -32.55
N ILE A 47 68.03 4.08 -32.06
CA ILE A 47 68.10 5.54 -32.13
C ILE A 47 67.94 6.13 -30.75
N ASP A 48 68.50 7.31 -30.52
CA ASP A 48 68.21 8.07 -29.31
C ASP A 48 66.93 8.93 -29.48
N PHE A 49 66.49 9.50 -28.36
CA PHE A 49 65.26 10.28 -28.30
C PHE A 49 65.30 11.53 -29.20
N GLU A 50 66.45 12.20 -29.30
CA GLU A 50 66.59 13.40 -30.13
C GLU A 50 66.54 13.03 -31.62
N GLU A 51 67.19 11.93 -32.01
CA GLU A 51 67.11 11.40 -33.38
C GLU A 51 65.67 11.03 -33.75
N PHE A 52 64.93 10.37 -32.84
CA PHE A 52 63.53 10.03 -33.05
C PHE A 52 62.68 11.29 -33.28
N TRP A 53 62.74 12.28 -32.40
CA TRP A 53 61.91 13.49 -32.53
C TRP A 53 62.31 14.36 -33.71
N ARG A 54 63.60 14.44 -34.04
CA ARG A 54 64.05 15.15 -35.25
C ARG A 54 63.50 14.51 -36.52
N TRP A 55 63.41 13.19 -36.56
CA TRP A 55 62.72 12.48 -37.63
C TRP A 55 61.21 12.74 -37.56
N PHE A 56 60.56 12.46 -36.43
CA PHE A 56 59.11 12.55 -36.27
C PHE A 56 58.54 13.94 -36.56
N ALA A 57 59.21 15.01 -36.11
CA ALA A 57 58.83 16.40 -36.36
C ALA A 57 59.36 16.97 -37.69
N GLY A 58 60.22 16.22 -38.38
CA GLY A 58 60.81 16.63 -39.64
C GLY A 58 59.79 16.61 -40.80
N PRO A 59 60.03 17.37 -41.87
CA PRO A 59 59.20 17.28 -43.07
C PRO A 59 59.32 15.87 -43.68
N PRO A 60 58.22 15.27 -44.17
CA PRO A 60 58.24 13.94 -44.76
C PRO A 60 59.23 13.90 -45.92
N ARG A 61 60.25 13.05 -45.80
CA ARG A 61 61.28 12.85 -46.83
C ARG A 61 60.73 11.89 -47.89
N GLY A 62 59.82 12.39 -48.74
CA GLY A 62 59.22 11.61 -49.83
C GLY A 62 57.97 12.28 -50.41
N THR A 63 57.62 11.94 -51.65
CA THR A 63 56.54 12.58 -52.44
C THR A 63 55.11 12.19 -52.05
N GLY A 64 54.92 11.26 -51.11
CA GLY A 64 53.59 10.66 -50.86
C GLY A 64 52.99 10.82 -49.46
N GLY A 65 53.75 11.24 -48.45
CA GLY A 65 53.25 11.34 -47.07
C GLY A 65 52.75 12.74 -46.76
N VAL A 66 51.44 12.94 -46.60
CA VAL A 66 50.90 14.20 -46.05
C VAL A 66 51.15 14.19 -44.53
N PRO A 67 51.82 15.21 -43.96
CA PRO A 67 51.93 15.35 -42.51
C PRO A 67 50.54 15.29 -41.87
N LEU A 68 50.45 14.78 -40.63
CA LEU A 68 49.21 14.92 -39.87
C LEU A 68 48.78 16.39 -39.86
N ARG A 69 47.60 16.65 -40.43
CA ARG A 69 47.07 18.01 -40.47
C ARG A 69 46.72 18.44 -39.06
N TRP A 70 46.86 19.72 -38.77
CA TRP A 70 46.41 20.32 -37.49
C TRP A 70 44.97 19.91 -37.11
N THR A 71 44.10 19.75 -38.11
CA THR A 71 42.72 19.27 -37.93
C THR A 71 42.61 17.89 -37.27
N ALA A 72 43.61 17.00 -37.45
CA ALA A 72 43.65 15.71 -36.77
C ALA A 72 43.80 15.86 -35.25
N PHE A 73 44.67 16.80 -34.82
CA PHE A 73 44.85 17.13 -33.42
C PHE A 73 43.61 17.80 -32.80
N VAL A 74 42.95 18.70 -33.54
CA VAL A 74 41.66 19.28 -33.10
C VAL A 74 40.58 18.21 -32.92
N ARG A 75 40.47 17.24 -33.84
CA ARG A 75 39.54 16.11 -33.70
C ARG A 75 39.89 15.21 -32.52
N ALA A 76 41.19 14.98 -32.30
CA ALA A 76 41.67 14.20 -31.17
C ALA A 76 41.32 14.86 -29.83
N GLU A 77 41.53 16.17 -29.70
CA GLU A 77 41.14 16.95 -28.53
C GLU A 77 39.62 16.89 -28.31
N ALA A 78 38.82 17.01 -29.37
CA ALA A 78 37.37 16.83 -29.28
C ALA A 78 36.96 15.41 -28.84
N ARG A 79 37.64 14.36 -29.33
CA ARG A 79 37.41 12.96 -28.89
C ARG A 79 37.71 12.78 -27.41
N LYS A 80 38.83 13.35 -26.94
CA LYS A 80 39.20 13.34 -25.52
C LYS A 80 38.10 14.01 -24.69
N HIS A 81 37.73 15.26 -25.01
CA HIS A 81 36.68 15.98 -24.28
C HIS A 81 35.35 15.24 -24.28
N TYR A 82 34.96 14.61 -25.40
CA TYR A 82 33.74 13.82 -25.47
C TYR A 82 33.79 12.59 -24.57
N LYS A 83 34.91 11.86 -24.55
CA LYS A 83 35.07 10.70 -23.66
C LYS A 83 35.08 11.12 -22.19
N ASP A 84 35.84 12.16 -21.83
CA ASP A 84 35.88 12.71 -20.48
C ASP A 84 34.49 13.17 -20.01
N ALA A 85 33.73 13.85 -20.88
CA ALA A 85 32.36 14.27 -20.58
C ALA A 85 31.39 13.09 -20.41
N ARG A 86 31.56 12.03 -21.21
CA ARG A 86 30.76 10.80 -21.09
C ARG A 86 31.07 10.05 -19.80
N GLU A 87 32.34 9.93 -19.44
CA GLU A 87 32.78 9.31 -18.18
C GLU A 87 32.27 10.10 -16.98
N LEU A 88 32.37 11.43 -17.00
CA LEU A 88 31.81 12.29 -15.97
C LEU A 88 30.30 12.15 -15.84
N LYS A 89 29.59 12.03 -16.97
CA LYS A 89 28.13 11.79 -16.96
C LYS A 89 27.81 10.40 -16.37
N ALA A 90 28.59 9.37 -16.71
CA ALA A 90 28.40 8.03 -16.16
C ALA A 90 28.63 8.00 -14.65
N MET A 91 29.72 8.59 -14.15
CA MET A 91 29.99 8.70 -12.71
C MET A 91 28.86 9.44 -11.97
N ARG A 92 28.31 10.53 -12.55
CA ARG A 92 27.18 11.24 -11.95
C ARG A 92 25.89 10.42 -11.90
N ILE A 93 25.68 9.51 -12.86
CA ILE A 93 24.52 8.61 -12.85
C ILE A 93 24.71 7.57 -11.75
N GLU A 94 25.89 6.95 -11.69
CA GLU A 94 26.23 5.97 -10.65
C GLU A 94 26.16 6.58 -9.24
N GLU A 95 26.69 7.78 -9.04
CA GLU A 95 26.60 8.52 -7.77
C GLU A 95 25.14 8.77 -7.36
N LYS A 96 24.28 9.13 -8.33
CA LYS A 96 22.84 9.31 -8.07
C LYS A 96 22.15 8.00 -7.74
N GLU A 97 22.46 6.92 -8.43
CA GLU A 97 21.89 5.59 -8.15
C GLU A 97 22.29 5.11 -6.74
N VAL A 98 23.57 5.25 -6.37
CA VAL A 98 24.04 4.94 -5.02
C VAL A 98 23.36 5.83 -3.98
N ALA A 99 23.19 7.13 -4.25
CA ALA A 99 22.50 8.04 -3.34
C ALA A 99 21.01 7.67 -3.17
N VAL A 100 20.31 7.29 -4.24
CA VAL A 100 18.90 6.86 -4.18
C VAL A 100 18.76 5.56 -3.39
N VAL A 101 19.59 4.54 -3.68
CA VAL A 101 19.57 3.28 -2.93
C VAL A 101 19.93 3.49 -1.46
N GLY A 102 20.90 4.36 -1.18
CA GLY A 102 21.26 4.74 0.18
C GLY A 102 20.12 5.44 0.92
N ALA A 103 19.39 6.33 0.26
CA ALA A 103 18.23 7.02 0.83
C ALA A 103 17.08 6.05 1.13
N ILE A 104 16.81 5.09 0.24
CA ILE A 104 15.77 4.06 0.45
C ILE A 104 16.11 3.21 1.68
N ARG A 105 17.36 2.73 1.80
CA ARG A 105 17.78 1.93 2.97
C ARG A 105 17.69 2.71 4.27
N ALA A 106 18.12 3.97 4.27
CA ALA A 106 18.03 4.81 5.46
C ALA A 106 16.58 5.08 5.89
N ASP A 107 15.64 5.14 4.95
CA ASP A 107 14.21 5.25 5.23
C ASP A 107 13.65 3.93 5.79
N GLU A 108 14.03 2.78 5.23
CA GLU A 108 13.67 1.45 5.73
C GLU A 108 14.18 1.22 7.16
N ASP A 109 15.45 1.56 7.45
CA ASP A 109 16.06 1.45 8.78
C ASP A 109 15.34 2.34 9.81
N ARG A 110 14.94 3.55 9.41
CA ARG A 110 14.18 4.46 10.27
C ARG A 110 12.78 3.91 10.53
N ASP A 111 12.08 3.43 9.50
CA ASP A 111 10.76 2.82 9.66
C ASP A 111 10.80 1.59 10.58
N GLU A 112 11.86 0.79 10.49
CA GLU A 112 12.09 -0.35 11.37
C GLU A 112 12.33 0.07 12.82
N LEU A 113 13.16 1.09 13.06
CA LEU A 113 13.37 1.64 14.40
C LEU A 113 12.05 2.12 15.01
N GLU A 114 11.29 2.93 14.28
CA GLU A 114 10.02 3.49 14.74
C GLU A 114 8.97 2.39 15.00
N PHE A 115 8.93 1.34 14.18
CA PHE A 115 8.07 0.17 14.42
C PHE A 115 8.46 -0.59 15.69
N ASN A 116 9.75 -0.84 15.91
CA ASN A 116 10.24 -1.54 17.08
C ASN A 116 9.98 -0.73 18.37
N GLU A 117 10.16 0.60 18.33
CA GLU A 117 9.81 1.48 19.44
C GLU A 117 8.31 1.44 19.76
N LEU A 118 7.45 1.41 18.74
CA LEU A 118 6.00 1.29 18.93
C LEU A 118 5.63 -0.08 19.54
N CYS A 119 6.23 -1.17 19.05
CA CYS A 119 6.02 -2.51 19.62
C CYS A 119 6.49 -2.60 21.07
N ALA A 120 7.60 -1.95 21.42
CA ALA A 120 8.06 -1.87 22.81
C ALA A 120 7.03 -1.16 23.70
N LYS A 121 6.48 -0.03 23.26
CA LYS A 121 5.41 0.68 23.98
C LYS A 121 4.14 -0.16 24.15
N LEU A 122 3.76 -0.92 23.11
CA LEU A 122 2.65 -1.87 23.19
C LEU A 122 2.90 -2.93 24.28
N LEU A 123 4.09 -3.51 24.32
CA LEU A 123 4.46 -4.52 25.34
C LEU A 123 4.59 -3.95 26.76
N GLU A 124 4.86 -2.66 26.91
CA GLU A 124 4.88 -1.97 28.21
C GLU A 124 3.47 -1.64 28.73
N ASN A 125 2.46 -1.62 27.85
CA ASN A 125 1.10 -1.29 28.24
C ASN A 125 0.37 -2.49 28.89
N GLU A 126 -0.17 -2.30 30.08
CA GLU A 126 -0.81 -3.36 30.87
C GLU A 126 -2.02 -3.99 30.17
N GLU A 127 -2.91 -3.19 29.56
CA GLU A 127 -4.10 -3.73 28.88
C GLU A 127 -3.74 -4.51 27.61
N ILE A 128 -2.74 -4.06 26.86
CA ILE A 128 -2.21 -4.83 25.72
C ILE A 128 -1.64 -6.16 26.18
N ARG A 129 -0.94 -6.19 27.32
CA ARG A 129 -0.45 -7.44 27.89
C ARG A 129 -1.58 -8.37 28.30
N ARG A 130 -2.68 -7.87 28.84
CA ARG A 130 -3.85 -8.69 29.14
C ARG A 130 -4.44 -9.32 27.88
N ILE A 131 -4.51 -8.59 26.78
CA ILE A 131 -4.90 -9.18 25.47
C ILE A 131 -3.92 -10.29 25.07
N LEU A 132 -2.61 -10.06 25.18
CA LEU A 132 -1.59 -11.00 24.68
C LEU A 132 -1.37 -12.24 25.56
N ASP A 133 -1.42 -12.07 26.88
CA ASP A 133 -1.03 -13.02 27.92
C ASP A 133 -2.23 -13.67 28.63
N GLU A 134 -3.36 -12.95 28.77
CA GLU A 134 -4.55 -13.37 29.54
C GLU A 134 -5.78 -13.66 28.66
N ASP A 135 -5.64 -13.60 27.33
CA ASP A 135 -6.71 -13.86 26.34
C ASP A 135 -7.89 -12.87 26.42
N PHE A 136 -7.63 -11.66 26.93
CA PHE A 136 -8.61 -10.59 26.91
C PHE A 136 -8.82 -10.07 25.48
N ILE A 137 -9.97 -9.46 25.23
CA ILE A 137 -10.29 -8.84 23.94
C ILE A 137 -10.64 -7.36 24.08
N LEU A 138 -10.56 -6.60 22.99
CA LEU A 138 -11.07 -5.23 22.90
C LEU A 138 -12.19 -5.16 21.86
N THR A 139 -13.44 -4.96 22.30
CA THR A 139 -14.60 -4.89 21.39
C THR A 139 -15.11 -3.47 21.14
N GLY A 140 -14.74 -2.50 21.99
CA GLY A 140 -15.23 -1.12 21.89
C GLY A 140 -16.46 -0.80 22.75
N ILE A 141 -16.98 -1.76 23.52
CA ILE A 141 -18.12 -1.56 24.42
C ILE A 141 -17.65 -1.16 25.81
N GLU A 142 -18.31 -0.17 26.40
CA GLU A 142 -18.14 0.13 27.81
C GLU A 142 -19.05 -0.77 28.64
N PRO A 143 -18.53 -1.40 29.71
CA PRO A 143 -19.35 -2.09 30.69
C PRO A 143 -20.49 -1.19 31.17
N ALA A 144 -21.69 -1.74 31.34
CA ALA A 144 -22.72 -1.04 32.10
C ALA A 144 -22.22 -0.80 33.53
N GLU A 145 -22.67 0.29 34.16
CA GLU A 145 -22.23 0.63 35.52
C GLU A 145 -22.58 -0.51 36.50
N GLY A 146 -21.55 -1.16 37.05
CA GLY A 146 -21.68 -2.29 37.97
C GLY A 146 -21.67 -3.68 37.32
N GLU A 147 -21.56 -3.78 35.99
CA GLU A 147 -21.35 -5.04 35.29
C GLU A 147 -19.85 -5.35 35.20
N GLU A 148 -19.45 -6.50 35.72
CA GLU A 148 -18.08 -6.98 35.62
C GLU A 148 -17.92 -7.68 34.27
N VAL A 149 -17.28 -7.01 33.31
CA VAL A 149 -16.99 -7.63 32.02
C VAL A 149 -15.82 -8.57 32.21
N VAL A 150 -16.12 -9.86 32.10
CA VAL A 150 -15.14 -10.93 32.16
C VAL A 150 -14.42 -10.96 30.81
N ASP A 151 -13.09 -10.89 30.84
CA ASP A 151 -12.20 -11.04 29.68
C ASP A 151 -12.23 -9.92 28.62
N GLU A 152 -12.64 -8.69 28.97
CA GLU A 152 -12.54 -7.52 28.08
C GLU A 152 -11.70 -6.38 28.67
N VAL A 153 -10.84 -5.77 27.84
CA VAL A 153 -10.14 -4.54 28.22
C VAL A 153 -11.00 -3.30 27.95
N PRO A 154 -10.84 -2.21 28.72
CA PRO A 154 -11.63 -1.00 28.53
C PRO A 154 -11.53 -0.45 27.09
N PRO A 155 -12.60 0.09 26.50
CA PRO A 155 -12.57 0.61 25.14
C PRO A 155 -11.95 2.00 25.02
N ARG A 156 -11.31 2.48 26.08
CA ARG A 156 -10.68 3.80 26.16
C ARG A 156 -9.37 3.70 26.92
N GLY A 157 -8.36 4.44 26.48
CA GLY A 157 -7.07 4.52 27.16
C GLY A 157 -5.89 4.63 26.22
N SER A 158 -4.69 4.58 26.80
CA SER A 158 -3.44 4.68 26.05
C SER A 158 -3.19 3.47 25.14
N HIS A 159 -3.74 2.29 25.45
CA HIS A 159 -3.65 1.11 24.57
C HIS A 159 -4.38 1.34 23.25
N VAL A 160 -5.53 2.02 23.28
CA VAL A 160 -6.26 2.39 22.06
C VAL A 160 -5.44 3.35 21.20
N GLU A 161 -4.77 4.32 21.81
CA GLU A 161 -3.86 5.23 21.09
C GLU A 161 -2.74 4.47 20.39
N LEU A 162 -2.09 3.53 21.09
CA LEU A 162 -1.01 2.71 20.54
C LEU A 162 -1.49 1.81 19.39
N LEU A 163 -2.68 1.22 19.51
CA LEU A 163 -3.29 0.43 18.43
C LEU A 163 -3.63 1.28 17.21
N CYS A 164 -4.13 2.49 17.42
CA CYS A 164 -4.37 3.45 16.34
C CYS A 164 -3.08 3.88 15.66
N ASP A 165 -2.02 4.17 16.43
CA ASP A 165 -0.71 4.51 15.89
C ASP A 165 -0.12 3.33 15.08
N LEU A 166 -0.37 2.09 15.51
CA LEU A 166 0.03 0.88 14.78
C LEU A 166 -0.70 0.75 13.44
N MET A 167 -2.02 0.99 13.42
CA MET A 167 -2.82 1.04 12.19
C MET A 167 -2.35 2.17 11.26
N GLU A 168 -2.12 3.38 11.78
CA GLU A 168 -1.60 4.50 10.99
C GLU A 168 -0.24 4.16 10.37
N LYS A 169 0.64 3.51 11.13
CA LYS A 169 1.96 3.07 10.67
C LYS A 169 1.86 2.02 9.56
N ALA A 170 0.85 1.15 9.61
CA ALA A 170 0.52 0.22 8.52
C ALA A 170 -0.08 0.92 7.29
N GLY A 171 -0.40 2.20 7.40
CA GLY A 171 -0.91 3.03 6.32
C GLY A 171 -2.42 3.23 6.38
N PHE A 172 -3.13 2.88 7.45
CA PHE A 172 -4.54 3.22 7.58
C PHE A 172 -4.72 4.73 7.83
N ARG A 173 -5.92 5.26 7.54
CA ARG A 173 -6.20 6.69 7.74
C ARG A 173 -6.40 6.96 9.22
N LYS A 174 -5.81 8.04 9.73
CA LYS A 174 -6.10 8.56 11.07
C LYS A 174 -7.60 8.79 11.23
N ASP A 175 -8.23 8.09 12.16
CA ASP A 175 -9.63 8.34 12.51
C ASP A 175 -9.73 9.71 13.21
N PRO A 176 -10.41 10.71 12.62
CA PRO A 176 -10.57 12.02 13.24
C PRO A 176 -11.42 11.97 14.51
N ASN A 177 -12.27 10.95 14.66
CA ASN A 177 -13.23 10.83 15.74
C ASN A 177 -12.69 10.04 16.95
N ARG A 178 -11.46 9.51 16.91
CA ARG A 178 -10.93 8.72 18.04
C ARG A 178 -10.77 9.50 19.35
N PHE A 179 -10.75 10.83 19.28
CA PHE A 179 -10.68 11.73 20.43
C PHE A 179 -11.99 12.50 20.67
N SER A 180 -12.99 12.37 19.79
CA SER A 180 -14.27 13.05 20.00
C SER A 180 -15.11 12.24 20.99
N GLY A 181 -15.37 12.82 22.15
CA GLY A 181 -16.24 12.21 23.17
C GLY A 181 -17.72 12.13 22.77
N ASP A 182 -18.09 12.64 21.58
CA ASP A 182 -19.46 13.12 21.31
C ASP A 182 -20.25 12.38 20.23
N GLU A 183 -19.64 11.54 19.38
CA GLU A 183 -20.39 10.83 18.33
C GLU A 183 -20.59 9.35 18.68
N ILE A 184 -21.55 9.09 19.58
CA ILE A 184 -22.29 7.82 19.49
C ILE A 184 -23.15 7.96 18.23
N ALA A 185 -22.97 7.06 17.25
CA ALA A 185 -23.84 7.03 16.07
C ALA A 185 -25.31 7.13 16.52
N PRO A 186 -26.16 7.94 15.87
CA PRO A 186 -27.54 8.18 16.32
C PRO A 186 -28.33 6.89 16.57
N GLU A 187 -27.99 5.83 15.84
CA GLU A 187 -28.57 4.49 15.96
C GLU A 187 -28.19 3.77 17.27
N LEU A 188 -26.95 3.93 17.75
CA LEU A 188 -26.49 3.40 19.04
C LEU A 188 -27.03 4.23 20.22
N ALA A 189 -27.21 5.55 20.03
CA ALA A 189 -27.84 6.42 21.02
C ALA A 189 -29.32 6.01 21.26
N ALA A 190 -30.02 5.56 20.22
CA ALA A 190 -31.39 5.04 20.33
C ALA A 190 -31.49 3.70 21.09
N LEU A 191 -30.38 2.96 21.21
CA LEU A 191 -30.31 1.68 21.93
C LEU A 191 -29.96 1.82 23.43
N GLY A 192 -29.84 3.06 23.91
CA GLY A 192 -29.66 3.37 25.33
C GLY A 192 -28.21 3.49 25.80
N ALA A 193 -27.25 3.65 24.88
CA ALA A 193 -25.88 3.98 25.24
C ALA A 193 -25.83 5.36 25.93
N GLN A 194 -25.49 5.39 27.22
CA GLN A 194 -25.39 6.64 27.98
C GLN A 194 -24.09 7.37 27.64
N GLN A 195 -24.17 8.69 27.46
CA GLN A 195 -23.00 9.56 27.41
C GLN A 195 -22.30 9.56 28.77
N THR A 196 -21.19 8.85 28.88
CA THR A 196 -20.28 8.92 30.03
C THR A 196 -19.46 10.21 29.96
N SER A 197 -19.34 10.92 31.08
CA SER A 197 -18.50 12.13 31.21
C SER A 197 -17.09 11.94 30.65
N ALA A 198 -16.60 12.94 29.92
CA ALA A 198 -15.32 13.00 29.23
C ALA A 198 -14.14 12.52 30.10
N SER A 199 -13.67 11.29 29.88
CA SER A 199 -12.32 10.90 30.25
C SER A 199 -11.38 11.28 29.11
N GLU A 200 -10.29 11.98 29.43
CA GLU A 200 -9.24 12.36 28.48
C GLU A 200 -8.50 11.10 27.99
N GLY A 201 -8.84 10.58 26.82
CA GLY A 201 -8.12 9.46 26.18
C GLY A 201 -8.79 9.01 24.89
N ALA A 202 -8.04 8.36 23.99
CA ALA A 202 -8.63 7.82 22.77
C ALA A 202 -9.66 6.73 23.08
N LYS A 203 -10.70 6.68 22.23
CA LYS A 203 -11.78 5.71 22.29
C LYS A 203 -11.72 4.78 21.08
N TRP A 204 -11.96 3.50 21.31
CA TRP A 204 -12.11 2.50 20.25
C TRP A 204 -13.46 2.73 19.57
N THR A 205 -13.43 3.45 18.44
CA THR A 205 -14.62 3.83 17.67
C THR A 205 -15.02 2.75 16.67
N VAL A 206 -16.22 2.86 16.09
CA VAL A 206 -16.64 2.05 14.94
C VAL A 206 -15.65 2.20 13.76
N GLY A 207 -15.09 3.39 13.57
CA GLY A 207 -14.04 3.64 12.57
C GLY A 207 -12.78 2.83 12.82
N CYS A 208 -12.33 2.75 14.08
CA CYS A 208 -11.20 1.90 14.48
C CYS A 208 -11.50 0.42 14.26
N MET A 209 -12.69 -0.06 14.67
CA MET A 209 -13.12 -1.44 14.45
C MET A 209 -13.14 -1.81 12.97
N HIS A 210 -13.68 -0.94 12.11
CA HIS A 210 -13.71 -1.19 10.68
C HIS A 210 -12.30 -1.28 10.08
N GLN A 211 -11.39 -0.39 10.48
CA GLN A 211 -9.99 -0.46 10.04
C GLN A 211 -9.30 -1.72 10.53
N TRP A 212 -9.57 -2.15 11.77
CA TRP A 212 -9.03 -3.38 12.32
C TRP A 212 -9.57 -4.64 11.61
N SER A 213 -10.86 -4.66 11.28
CA SER A 213 -11.49 -5.72 10.47
C SER A 213 -10.85 -5.84 9.08
N LEU A 214 -10.61 -4.70 8.41
CA LEU A 214 -9.90 -4.68 7.13
C LEU A 214 -8.46 -5.21 7.26
N LEU A 215 -7.78 -4.88 8.36
CA LEU A 215 -6.45 -5.39 8.68
C LEU A 215 -6.48 -6.91 8.89
N GLN A 216 -7.43 -7.42 9.67
CA GLN A 216 -7.62 -8.85 9.91
C GLN A 216 -7.82 -9.60 8.59
N ARG A 217 -8.67 -9.07 7.70
CA ARG A 217 -8.87 -9.60 6.34
C ARG A 217 -7.57 -9.62 5.53
N LEU A 218 -6.79 -8.54 5.56
CA LEU A 218 -5.54 -8.45 4.83
C LEU A 218 -4.45 -9.38 5.38
N LEU A 219 -4.51 -9.71 6.67
CA LEU A 219 -3.63 -10.69 7.33
C LEU A 219 -4.16 -12.13 7.26
N VAL A 220 -5.39 -12.33 6.78
CA VAL A 220 -6.05 -13.64 6.72
C VAL A 220 -6.22 -14.23 8.13
N CYS A 221 -6.64 -13.40 9.08
CA CYS A 221 -7.03 -13.85 10.41
C CYS A 221 -8.30 -14.71 10.34
N GLU A 222 -8.52 -15.57 11.35
CA GLU A 222 -9.72 -16.40 11.43
C GLU A 222 -11.00 -15.55 11.60
N CYS A 223 -10.91 -14.47 12.37
CA CYS A 223 -11.99 -13.51 12.61
C CYS A 223 -11.70 -12.17 11.92
N GLU A 224 -12.68 -11.63 11.20
CA GLU A 224 -12.63 -10.31 10.53
C GLU A 224 -13.67 -9.34 11.10
N ASP A 225 -13.85 -9.31 12.42
CA ASP A 225 -14.96 -8.61 13.09
C ASP A 225 -14.56 -7.27 13.73
N GLY A 226 -13.29 -6.88 13.64
CA GLY A 226 -12.78 -5.63 14.22
C GLY A 226 -12.51 -5.69 15.72
N VAL A 227 -12.64 -6.87 16.34
CA VAL A 227 -12.21 -7.13 17.71
C VAL A 227 -10.70 -7.32 17.74
N VAL A 228 -10.03 -6.70 18.71
CA VAL A 228 -8.59 -6.95 18.91
C VAL A 228 -8.44 -8.13 19.86
N ASP A 229 -7.86 -9.21 19.34
CA ASP A 229 -7.53 -10.43 20.07
C ASP A 229 -6.00 -10.67 20.08
N ALA A 230 -5.57 -11.68 20.83
CA ALA A 230 -4.15 -12.01 20.96
C ALA A 230 -3.51 -12.38 19.61
N GLU A 231 -4.22 -13.08 18.74
CA GLU A 231 -3.68 -13.60 17.47
C GLU A 231 -3.47 -12.47 16.44
N SER A 232 -4.50 -11.68 16.18
CA SER A 232 -4.43 -10.53 15.26
C SER A 232 -3.40 -9.52 15.72
N LEU A 233 -3.29 -9.29 17.04
CA LEU A 233 -2.29 -8.40 17.60
C LEU A 233 -0.86 -8.95 17.46
N LYS A 234 -0.64 -10.25 17.70
CA LYS A 234 0.67 -10.90 17.50
C LYS A 234 1.12 -10.83 16.04
N LEU A 235 0.22 -11.07 15.10
CA LEU A 235 0.50 -10.94 13.66
C LEU A 235 0.87 -9.49 13.30
N MET A 236 0.19 -8.51 13.88
CA MET A 236 0.49 -7.10 13.66
C MET A 236 1.83 -6.64 14.24
N MET A 237 2.27 -7.26 15.33
CA MET A 237 3.55 -6.98 15.96
C MET A 237 4.71 -7.76 15.32
N ASP A 238 4.42 -8.74 14.46
CA ASP A 238 5.46 -9.39 13.65
C ASP A 238 5.91 -8.48 12.51
N ARG A 239 7.22 -8.20 12.44
CA ARG A 239 7.78 -7.26 11.45
C ARG A 239 7.54 -7.70 10.01
N LYS A 240 7.61 -9.00 9.74
CA LYS A 240 7.49 -9.54 8.38
C LYS A 240 6.05 -9.42 7.91
N GLU A 241 5.10 -9.80 8.76
CA GLU A 241 3.67 -9.68 8.46
C GLU A 241 3.23 -8.22 8.38
N PHE A 242 3.70 -7.35 9.28
CA PHE A 242 3.44 -5.91 9.23
C PHE A 242 3.95 -5.26 7.93
N SER A 243 5.16 -5.63 7.49
CA SER A 243 5.73 -5.13 6.22
C SER A 243 4.97 -5.67 5.00
N ALA A 244 4.44 -6.89 5.07
CA ALA A 244 3.57 -7.42 4.04
C ALA A 244 2.22 -6.68 3.98
N LEU A 245 1.62 -6.42 5.14
CA LEU A 245 0.39 -5.63 5.28
C LEU A 245 0.56 -4.22 4.72
N LYS A 246 1.60 -3.49 5.12
CA LYS A 246 1.87 -2.13 4.65
C LYS A 246 1.95 -2.05 3.12
N ARG A 247 2.56 -3.05 2.48
CA ARG A 247 2.58 -3.19 1.00
C ARG A 247 1.19 -3.43 0.42
N LYS A 248 0.38 -4.31 1.02
CA LYS A 248 -1.01 -4.56 0.59
C LYS A 248 -1.86 -3.28 0.71
N VAL A 249 -1.78 -2.58 1.84
CA VAL A 249 -2.52 -1.32 2.08
C VAL A 249 -2.12 -0.24 1.06
N SER A 250 -0.82 -0.08 0.77
CA SER A 250 -0.34 0.84 -0.26
C SER A 250 -0.90 0.50 -1.64
N LEU A 251 -0.90 -0.79 -2.01
CA LEU A 251 -1.42 -1.24 -3.31
C LEU A 251 -2.93 -0.96 -3.43
N THR A 252 -3.71 -1.23 -2.39
CA THR A 252 -5.16 -0.98 -2.38
C THR A 252 -5.48 0.51 -2.53
N LYS A 253 -4.70 1.39 -1.90
CA LYS A 253 -4.85 2.84 -2.07
C LYS A 253 -4.56 3.29 -3.50
N ASP A 254 -3.51 2.75 -4.12
CA ASP A 254 -3.14 3.10 -5.50
C ASP A 254 -4.21 2.67 -6.51
N VAL A 255 -4.84 1.51 -6.29
CA VAL A 255 -5.96 1.05 -7.12
C VAL A 255 -7.15 2.01 -7.02
N HIS A 256 -7.52 2.40 -5.80
CA HIS A 256 -8.65 3.32 -5.60
C HIS A 256 -8.38 4.72 -6.17
N LEU A 257 -7.15 5.23 -6.06
CA LEU A 257 -6.75 6.50 -6.67
C LEU A 257 -6.83 6.47 -8.20
N ARG A 258 -6.39 5.37 -8.82
CA ARG A 258 -6.47 5.20 -10.28
C ARG A 258 -7.90 5.09 -10.78
N SER A 259 -8.77 4.37 -10.05
CA SER A 259 -10.18 4.28 -10.43
C SER A 259 -10.90 5.62 -10.37
N THR A 260 -10.50 6.52 -9.48
CA THR A 260 -11.11 7.87 -9.40
C THR A 260 -10.61 8.84 -10.47
N THR A 261 -9.38 8.68 -10.97
CA THR A 261 -8.82 9.60 -11.98
C THR A 261 -9.20 9.25 -13.42
N ASP A 262 -9.49 7.98 -13.70
CA ASP A 262 -9.85 7.54 -15.05
C ASP A 262 -11.33 7.83 -15.41
N ASP A 263 -12.19 8.09 -14.43
CA ASP A 263 -13.61 8.40 -14.65
C ASP A 263 -13.88 9.92 -14.82
N ASP A 264 -13.01 10.78 -14.26
CA ASP A 264 -13.17 12.24 -14.31
C ASP A 264 -12.58 12.90 -15.57
N THR A 265 -11.86 12.15 -16.42
CA THR A 265 -11.26 12.69 -17.66
C THR A 265 -12.10 12.50 -18.92
N LEU A 266 -13.31 11.93 -18.81
CA LEU A 266 -14.23 11.74 -19.94
C LEU A 266 -15.48 12.65 -19.93
N GLN A 267 -15.58 13.62 -19.02
CA GLN A 267 -16.71 14.57 -18.97
C GLN A 267 -16.39 16.02 -19.39
N GLU A 268 -15.19 16.33 -19.90
CA GLU A 268 -14.88 17.66 -20.45
C GLU A 268 -14.88 17.68 -21.99
N SER A 269 -16.01 17.39 -22.64
CA SER A 269 -16.31 17.94 -23.98
C SER A 269 -17.74 17.67 -24.44
N GLU A 270 -18.76 18.11 -23.71
CA GLU A 270 -20.05 18.43 -24.34
C GLU A 270 -20.50 19.82 -23.88
N ASP A 271 -20.04 20.78 -24.68
CA ASP A 271 -20.52 22.16 -24.75
C ASP A 271 -22.00 22.13 -25.20
N VAL A 272 -22.91 22.06 -24.24
CA VAL A 272 -24.37 22.19 -24.47
C VAL A 272 -24.85 23.47 -23.80
N THR A 273 -25.03 24.47 -24.64
CA THR A 273 -25.89 25.63 -24.45
C THR A 273 -27.31 25.20 -24.06
N GLN A 274 -27.76 25.57 -22.86
CA GLN A 274 -29.18 25.71 -22.51
C GLN A 274 -29.29 26.84 -21.49
N GLU A 275 -29.64 28.06 -21.93
CA GLU A 275 -31.02 28.59 -21.97
C GLU A 275 -31.81 28.41 -20.67
N ASN A 276 -32.01 29.57 -20.03
CA ASN A 276 -33.04 29.87 -19.06
C ASN A 276 -34.34 29.09 -19.28
N THR A 277 -34.83 28.42 -18.24
CA THR A 277 -36.28 28.32 -18.05
C THR A 277 -36.61 28.42 -16.57
N GLU A 278 -37.44 29.41 -16.28
CA GLU A 278 -38.06 29.68 -14.99
C GLU A 278 -39.06 28.58 -14.57
N ASN A 279 -39.43 28.66 -13.29
CA ASN A 279 -40.68 28.21 -12.67
C ASN A 279 -40.84 26.73 -12.28
N GLY A 280 -41.08 26.55 -10.97
CA GLY A 280 -41.73 25.36 -10.46
C GLY A 280 -41.70 25.19 -8.94
N SER A 281 -42.21 26.18 -8.16
CA SER A 281 -42.67 25.90 -6.80
C SER A 281 -43.70 24.76 -6.83
N ARG A 282 -43.37 23.64 -6.21
CA ARG A 282 -44.32 22.57 -5.89
C ARG A 282 -44.46 22.50 -4.38
N ASP A 283 -45.57 23.03 -3.91
CA ASP A 283 -46.10 22.74 -2.57
C ASP A 283 -46.35 21.22 -2.42
N PRO A 284 -45.95 20.59 -1.30
CA PRO A 284 -46.41 19.26 -0.98
C PRO A 284 -47.87 19.30 -0.49
N ALA A 285 -48.72 18.52 -1.17
CA ALA A 285 -50.11 18.30 -0.79
C ALA A 285 -50.22 17.53 0.54
N PRO A 286 -51.27 17.79 1.35
CA PRO A 286 -51.48 17.14 2.64
C PRO A 286 -52.03 15.72 2.46
N ALA A 287 -51.30 14.73 2.99
CA ALA A 287 -51.82 13.38 3.18
C ALA A 287 -52.88 13.38 4.29
N GLY A 288 -54.03 12.78 3.99
CA GLY A 288 -55.22 12.76 4.82
C GLY A 288 -55.16 11.87 6.08
N PRO A 289 -56.26 11.85 6.85
CA PRO A 289 -56.32 11.25 8.18
C PRO A 289 -56.52 9.73 8.10
N GLY A 290 -55.42 8.98 8.09
CA GLY A 290 -55.41 7.55 8.40
C GLY A 290 -55.32 7.36 9.90
N GLY A 291 -56.43 7.00 10.53
CA GLY A 291 -56.53 6.82 11.98
C GLY A 291 -55.61 5.71 12.54
N PRO A 292 -55.32 5.75 13.86
CA PRO A 292 -54.47 4.80 14.53
C PRO A 292 -55.17 3.44 14.61
N ARG A 293 -54.63 2.43 13.91
CA ARG A 293 -54.96 1.04 14.19
C ARG A 293 -54.10 0.59 15.36
N ASP A 294 -54.68 0.67 16.55
CA ASP A 294 -54.27 -0.15 17.70
C ASP A 294 -54.31 -1.63 17.28
N ARG A 295 -53.13 -2.20 17.00
CA ARG A 295 -52.90 -3.64 17.05
C ARG A 295 -52.17 -3.93 18.34
N THR A 296 -52.94 -4.15 19.39
CA THR A 296 -52.52 -4.86 20.59
C THR A 296 -52.56 -6.36 20.31
N SER A 297 -51.46 -6.90 19.79
CA SER A 297 -51.17 -8.35 19.83
C SER A 297 -49.68 -8.54 20.09
N SER A 298 -49.34 -8.69 21.36
CA SER A 298 -48.00 -8.89 21.89
C SER A 298 -47.48 -10.32 21.61
N GLY A 299 -47.41 -10.71 20.33
CA GLY A 299 -47.01 -12.06 19.90
C GLY A 299 -45.91 -12.12 18.85
N ASP A 300 -45.88 -11.21 17.87
CA ASP A 300 -45.06 -11.37 16.65
C ASP A 300 -44.24 -10.12 16.34
N ARG A 301 -43.31 -9.73 17.22
CA ARG A 301 -42.32 -8.69 16.87
C ARG A 301 -40.97 -9.34 16.69
N LYS A 302 -40.34 -9.11 15.52
CA LYS A 302 -38.92 -9.44 15.29
C LYS A 302 -38.10 -8.95 16.48
N PRO A 303 -37.30 -9.82 17.14
CA PRO A 303 -36.49 -9.39 18.26
C PRO A 303 -35.57 -8.25 17.80
N SER A 304 -35.52 -7.19 18.60
CA SER A 304 -34.58 -6.10 18.42
C SER A 304 -33.13 -6.61 18.53
N LEU A 305 -32.17 -5.91 17.92
CA LEU A 305 -30.74 -6.24 18.05
C LEU A 305 -30.32 -6.34 19.52
N LYS A 306 -30.96 -5.55 20.41
CA LYS A 306 -30.76 -5.61 21.85
C LYS A 306 -31.28 -6.91 22.47
N GLU A 307 -32.51 -7.32 22.14
CA GLU A 307 -33.06 -8.59 22.63
C GLU A 307 -32.25 -9.80 22.14
N LEU A 308 -31.73 -9.75 20.91
CA LEU A 308 -30.82 -10.76 20.38
C LEU A 308 -29.46 -10.75 21.10
N SER A 309 -28.91 -9.57 21.35
CA SER A 309 -27.67 -9.39 22.11
C SER A 309 -27.79 -10.01 23.51
N ASP A 310 -28.87 -9.66 24.22
CA ASP A 310 -29.17 -10.16 25.57
C ASP A 310 -29.40 -11.68 25.57
N ARG A 311 -30.14 -12.21 24.57
CA ARG A 311 -30.50 -13.63 24.49
C ARG A 311 -29.32 -14.54 24.18
N TYR A 312 -28.41 -14.12 23.30
CA TYR A 312 -27.30 -14.95 22.84
C TYR A 312 -25.97 -14.61 23.50
N HIS A 313 -25.94 -13.62 24.38
CA HIS A 313 -24.71 -13.07 24.95
C HIS A 313 -23.71 -12.64 23.86
N ILE A 314 -24.23 -12.16 22.72
CA ILE A 314 -23.43 -11.64 21.61
C ILE A 314 -23.52 -10.12 21.64
N ASN A 315 -22.37 -9.47 21.67
CA ASN A 315 -22.21 -8.02 21.69
C ASN A 315 -23.09 -7.29 20.64
N ILE A 316 -23.84 -6.24 21.04
CA ILE A 316 -24.79 -5.52 20.16
C ILE A 316 -24.13 -4.82 18.97
N ILE A 317 -22.90 -4.31 19.12
CA ILE A 317 -22.14 -3.71 18.02
C ILE A 317 -21.72 -4.81 17.04
N ARG A 318 -21.24 -5.95 17.57
CA ARG A 318 -20.97 -7.14 16.76
C ARG A 318 -22.23 -7.63 16.05
N LEU A 319 -23.38 -7.60 16.70
CA LEU A 319 -24.66 -8.00 16.11
C LEU A 319 -25.14 -7.02 15.04
N ALA A 320 -24.93 -5.71 15.24
CA ALA A 320 -25.20 -4.67 14.25
C ALA A 320 -24.26 -4.80 13.04
N TRP A 321 -22.96 -4.99 13.28
CA TRP A 321 -21.98 -5.24 12.22
C TRP A 321 -22.29 -6.53 11.46
N LEU A 322 -22.60 -7.64 12.15
CA LEU A 322 -23.05 -8.88 11.52
C LEU A 322 -24.32 -8.67 10.71
N SER A 323 -25.27 -7.86 11.20
CA SER A 323 -26.47 -7.49 10.47
C SER A 323 -26.16 -6.66 9.22
N GLU A 324 -25.18 -5.75 9.28
CA GLU A 324 -24.73 -4.94 8.15
C GLU A 324 -24.01 -5.82 7.11
N GLN A 325 -23.06 -6.67 7.55
CA GLN A 325 -22.38 -7.63 6.67
C GLN A 325 -23.35 -8.62 6.04
N PHE A 326 -24.37 -9.07 6.80
CA PHE A 326 -25.42 -9.92 6.25
C PHE A 326 -26.22 -9.15 5.19
N GLY A 327 -26.53 -7.87 5.44
CA GLY A 327 -27.20 -7.00 4.49
C GLY A 327 -26.43 -6.81 3.17
N THR A 328 -25.10 -6.70 3.23
CA THR A 328 -24.27 -6.53 2.01
C THR A 328 -24.11 -7.81 1.19
N LEU A 329 -24.38 -8.98 1.78
CA LEU A 329 -24.40 -10.27 1.08
C LEU A 329 -25.73 -10.52 0.34
N LEU A 330 -26.78 -9.75 0.64
CA LEU A 330 -28.05 -9.83 -0.06
C LEU A 330 -27.96 -9.04 -1.39
N PRO A 331 -28.37 -9.61 -2.52
CA PRO A 331 -28.32 -8.93 -3.82
C PRO A 331 -29.23 -7.68 -3.82
N ASP A 332 -28.77 -6.60 -4.47
CA ASP A 332 -29.55 -5.37 -4.61
C ASP A 332 -30.83 -5.60 -5.43
N GLY A 333 -31.98 -5.63 -4.76
CA GLY A 333 -33.30 -5.61 -5.39
C GLY A 333 -34.17 -6.80 -5.00
N HIS A 334 -35.39 -6.49 -4.53
CA HIS A 334 -36.41 -7.42 -4.03
C HIS A 334 -35.80 -8.69 -3.44
N ASP A 335 -35.44 -8.60 -2.16
CA ASP A 335 -35.43 -9.77 -1.31
C ASP A 335 -36.77 -10.49 -1.56
N ASP A 336 -36.73 -11.64 -2.23
CA ASP A 336 -37.83 -12.62 -2.24
C ASP A 336 -38.06 -13.18 -0.81
N TYR A 337 -37.36 -12.62 0.18
CA TYR A 337 -37.64 -12.76 1.59
C TYR A 337 -39.10 -12.33 1.85
N PRO A 338 -39.96 -13.27 2.25
CA PRO A 338 -41.38 -12.97 2.39
C PRO A 338 -41.60 -11.86 3.42
N ASP A 339 -42.51 -10.92 3.11
CA ASP A 339 -42.92 -9.84 4.02
C ASP A 339 -43.32 -10.36 5.42
N ASN A 340 -43.74 -11.62 5.49
CA ASN A 340 -43.99 -12.33 6.73
C ASN A 340 -43.32 -13.72 6.73
N PRO A 341 -42.05 -13.84 7.13
CA PRO A 341 -41.32 -15.11 7.15
C PRO A 341 -41.92 -16.11 8.14
N GLN A 342 -42.60 -15.65 9.18
CA GLN A 342 -43.30 -16.51 10.14
C GLN A 342 -44.54 -17.19 9.56
N SER A 343 -45.06 -16.70 8.42
CA SER A 343 -46.18 -17.35 7.75
C SER A 343 -45.76 -18.53 6.87
N LEU A 344 -44.46 -18.75 6.69
CA LEU A 344 -43.95 -19.90 5.97
C LEU A 344 -44.22 -21.18 6.76
N SER A 345 -44.95 -22.11 6.15
CA SER A 345 -45.09 -23.44 6.73
C SER A 345 -43.74 -24.14 6.79
N LYS A 346 -43.58 -25.05 7.76
CA LYS A 346 -42.41 -25.94 7.85
C LYS A 346 -42.04 -26.61 6.52
N SER A 347 -43.03 -26.98 5.72
CA SER A 347 -42.80 -27.54 4.37
C SER A 347 -42.24 -26.54 3.37
N ALA A 348 -42.63 -25.26 3.45
CA ALA A 348 -42.11 -24.20 2.59
C ALA A 348 -40.67 -23.86 2.97
N VAL A 349 -40.36 -23.76 4.27
CA VAL A 349 -38.99 -23.55 4.75
C VAL A 349 -38.11 -24.75 4.43
N ARG A 350 -38.66 -25.97 4.48
CA ARG A 350 -37.96 -27.17 4.03
C ARG A 350 -37.61 -27.12 2.54
N GLY A 351 -38.55 -26.69 1.70
CA GLY A 351 -38.29 -26.49 0.27
C GLY A 351 -37.16 -25.48 0.01
N LEU A 352 -37.14 -24.36 0.75
CA LEU A 352 -36.06 -23.37 0.67
C LEU A 352 -34.72 -23.93 1.16
N ALA A 353 -34.73 -24.72 2.23
CA ALA A 353 -33.53 -25.36 2.77
C ALA A 353 -32.94 -26.39 1.79
N GLU A 354 -33.79 -27.17 1.11
CA GLU A 354 -33.39 -28.14 0.07
C GLU A 354 -32.86 -27.43 -1.19
N GLU A 355 -33.37 -26.24 -1.52
CA GLU A 355 -32.86 -25.42 -2.62
C GLU A 355 -31.46 -24.85 -2.32
N LEU A 356 -31.26 -24.34 -1.11
CA LEU A 356 -29.97 -23.78 -0.67
C LEU A 356 -28.93 -24.85 -0.32
N CYS A 357 -29.36 -25.99 0.22
CA CYS A 357 -28.51 -27.09 0.65
C CYS A 357 -29.15 -28.43 0.24
N PRO A 358 -28.92 -28.89 -1.01
CA PRO A 358 -29.55 -30.11 -1.54
C PRO A 358 -29.19 -31.40 -0.79
N GLU A 359 -28.14 -31.35 0.04
CA GLU A 359 -27.64 -32.48 0.81
C GLU A 359 -28.16 -32.51 2.26
N ILE A 360 -29.00 -31.54 2.66
CA ILE A 360 -29.53 -31.50 4.03
C ILE A 360 -30.39 -32.73 4.31
N THR A 361 -30.04 -33.46 5.37
CA THR A 361 -30.83 -34.61 5.79
C THR A 361 -32.08 -34.17 6.55
N ASP A 362 -33.12 -35.00 6.55
CA ASP A 362 -34.34 -34.77 7.35
C ASP A 362 -34.02 -34.48 8.82
N GLU A 363 -33.08 -35.23 9.38
CA GLU A 363 -32.68 -35.14 10.78
C GLU A 363 -31.97 -33.80 11.08
N GLU A 364 -31.10 -33.35 10.18
CA GLU A 364 -30.45 -32.04 10.30
C GLU A 364 -31.42 -30.88 10.08
N PHE A 365 -32.36 -31.01 9.15
CA PHE A 365 -33.41 -30.02 8.95
C PHE A 365 -34.28 -29.89 10.20
N GLU A 366 -34.72 -31.00 10.78
CA GLU A 366 -35.54 -31.02 12.00
C GLU A 366 -34.80 -30.40 13.18
N ALA A 367 -33.53 -30.74 13.38
CA ALA A 367 -32.71 -30.14 14.44
C ALA A 367 -32.55 -28.61 14.28
N LYS A 368 -32.40 -28.13 13.05
CA LYS A 368 -32.35 -26.68 12.75
C LYS A 368 -33.72 -26.01 12.87
N TRP A 369 -34.78 -26.70 12.46
CA TRP A 369 -36.15 -26.20 12.58
C TRP A 369 -36.54 -25.98 14.04
N GLU A 370 -36.20 -26.91 14.95
CA GLU A 370 -36.47 -26.74 16.39
C GLU A 370 -35.79 -25.51 16.99
N ILE A 371 -34.66 -25.07 16.43
CA ILE A 371 -33.95 -23.85 16.85
C ILE A 371 -34.66 -22.60 16.31
N ILE A 372 -35.17 -22.65 15.08
CA ILE A 372 -35.83 -21.53 14.40
C ILE A 372 -37.27 -21.33 14.93
N ASP A 373 -37.99 -22.42 15.15
CA ASP A 373 -39.36 -22.49 15.68
C ASP A 373 -39.36 -22.69 17.21
N ALA A 374 -38.43 -22.02 17.88
CA ALA A 374 -38.27 -22.12 19.34
C ALA A 374 -39.54 -21.67 20.10
N ASP A 375 -40.36 -20.83 19.48
CA ASP A 375 -41.61 -20.30 20.04
C ASP A 375 -42.84 -21.21 19.77
N ARG A 376 -42.69 -22.27 18.96
CA ARG A 376 -43.74 -23.23 18.57
C ARG A 376 -45.03 -22.59 18.05
N SER A 377 -44.90 -21.56 17.20
CA SER A 377 -46.03 -20.74 16.75
C SER A 377 -46.75 -21.27 15.50
#